data_AF-A0A8T3YF25-F1
#
_entry.id   AF-A0A8T3YF25-F1
#
_cell.length_a   1.000
_cell.length_b   1.000
_cell.length_c   1.000
_cell.angle_alpha   90.00
_cell.angle_beta   90.00
_cell.angle_gamma   90.00
#
_symmetry.space_group_name_H-M   'P 1'
#
loop_
_entity.id
_entity.type
_entity.pdbx_description
1 polymer ?
#
loop_
_entity_poly.entity_id
_entity_poly.type
_entity_poly.pdbx_seq_one_letter_code
_entity_poly.pdbx_strand_id
1 'polypeptide(L)' 'MSLKTIKNVREEKWTELKSLAARNRLPLGKMIEEMIDSYAKRTEEGWNRILKGEKHLSDREAEDMRKIVLELRKERGFRE' A
#
# COMPACT_ATOMS: atom_id res chain seq x y z
N MET A 1 23.88 10.49 17.44
CA MET A 1 23.12 9.33 16.91
C MET A 1 22.27 8.76 18.03
N SER A 2 20.95 8.63 17.84
CA SER A 2 20.10 7.95 18.83
C SER A 2 20.02 6.46 18.49
N LEU A 3 20.47 5.60 19.40
CA LEU A 3 20.30 4.16 19.24
C LEU A 3 18.81 3.80 19.41
N LYS A 4 18.19 3.20 18.39
CA LYS A 4 16.82 2.67 18.49
C LYS A 4 16.88 1.16 18.65
N THR A 5 16.20 0.64 19.67
CA THR A 5 16.09 -0.80 19.90
C THR A 5 14.73 -1.30 19.41
N ILE A 6 14.72 -2.41 18.68
CA ILE A 6 13.49 -3.09 18.29
C ILE A 6 13.11 -4.04 19.43
N LYS A 7 11.94 -3.83 20.02
CA LYS A 7 11.40 -4.66 21.11
C LYS A 7 10.36 -5.63 20.57
N ASN A 8 10.08 -6.71 21.31
CA ASN A 8 9.01 -7.67 21.04
C ASN A 8 9.15 -8.45 19.72
N VAL A 9 10.38 -8.74 19.30
CA VAL A 9 10.62 -9.66 18.18
C VAL A 9 10.69 -11.08 18.72
N ARG A 10 9.93 -12.01 18.13
CA ARG A 10 10.03 -13.44 18.48
C ARG A 10 11.43 -13.95 18.14
N GLU A 11 12.03 -14.74 19.03
CA GLU A 11 13.42 -15.22 18.87
C GLU A 11 13.64 -15.97 17.55
N GLU A 12 12.66 -16.79 17.15
CA GLU A 12 12.65 -17.49 15.86
C GLU A 12 12.77 -16.51 14.69
N LYS A 13 11.95 -15.45 14.69
CA LYS A 13 11.96 -14.41 13.64
C LYS A 13 13.25 -13.60 13.65
N TRP A 14 13.81 -13.36 14.82
CA TRP A 14 15.10 -12.68 14.94
C TRP A 14 16.24 -13.51 14.34
N THR A 15 16.21 -14.82 14.57
CA THR A 15 17.17 -15.78 14.00
C THR A 15 17.04 -15.87 12.47
N GLU A 16 15.81 -15.93 11.96
CA GLU A 16 15.54 -15.87 10.52
C GLU A 16 16.10 -14.58 9.89
N LEU A 17 15.84 -13.43 10.51
CA LEU A 17 16.33 -12.13 10.02
C LEU A 17 17.86 -12.06 9.98
N LYS A 18 18.53 -12.50 11.04
CA LYS A 18 20.01 -12.57 11.07
C LYS A 18 20.54 -13.48 9.96
N SER A 19 19.93 -14.64 9.78
CA SER A 19 20.31 -15.60 8.74
C SER A 19 20.13 -15.02 7.35
N LEU A 20 19.04 -14.28 7.12
CA LEU A 20 18.76 -13.62 5.85
C LEU A 20 19.78 -12.51 5.56
N ALA A 21 20.11 -11.68 6.54
CA ALA A 21 21.14 -10.64 6.41
C ALA A 21 22.51 -11.24 6.08
N ALA A 22 22.89 -12.32 6.77
CA ALA A 22 24.14 -13.03 6.50
C ALA A 22 24.20 -13.62 5.08
N ARG A 23 23.11 -14.25 4.61
CA ARG A 23 23.01 -14.79 3.24
C ARG A 23 23.16 -13.71 2.17
N ASN A 24 22.60 -12.54 2.41
CA ASN A 24 22.68 -11.41 1.49
C ASN A 24 23.96 -10.56 1.66
N ARG A 25 24.85 -10.94 2.58
CA ARG A 25 26.09 -10.22 2.88
C ARG A 25 25.87 -8.75 3.24
N LEU A 26 24.76 -8.46 3.91
CA LEU A 26 24.39 -7.11 4.35
C LEU A 26 24.39 -7.02 5.88
N PRO A 27 24.82 -5.90 6.46
CA PRO A 27 24.58 -5.63 7.87
C PRO A 27 23.07 -5.67 8.16
N LEU A 28 22.68 -6.34 9.24
CA LEU A 28 21.27 -6.48 9.62
C LEU A 28 20.56 -5.13 9.74
N GLY A 29 21.22 -4.13 10.31
CA GLY A 29 20.67 -2.77 10.41
C GLY A 29 20.35 -2.17 9.04
N LYS A 30 21.29 -2.27 8.09
CA LYS A 30 21.10 -1.77 6.71
C LYS A 30 19.97 -2.51 5.99
N MET A 31 19.87 -3.83 6.17
CA MET A 31 18.78 -4.62 5.61
C MET A 31 17.41 -4.16 6.16
N ILE A 32 17.33 -3.88 7.47
CA ILE A 32 16.10 -3.38 8.10
C ILE A 32 15.75 -1.98 7.58
N GLU A 33 16.72 -1.09 7.43
CA GLU A 33 16.51 0.24 6.84
C GLU A 33 15.93 0.13 5.42
N GLU A 34 16.55 -0.68 4.56
CA GLU A 34 16.07 -0.89 3.18
C GLU A 34 14.66 -1.51 3.14
N MET A 35 14.34 -2.41 4.08
CA MET A 35 12.99 -2.98 4.19
C MET A 35 11.95 -1.92 4.60
N ILE A 36 12.29 -1.04 5.54
CA ILE A 36 11.41 0.05 5.97
C ILE A 36 11.17 1.04 4.83
N ASP A 37 12.24 1.44 4.12
CA ASP A 37 12.14 2.36 2.99
C ASP A 37 11.32 1.76 1.85
N SER A 38 11.51 0.47 1.56
CA SER A 38 10.74 -0.25 0.56
C SER A 38 9.26 -0.34 0.93
N TYR A 39 8.96 -0.60 2.21
CA TYR A 39 7.58 -0.59 2.69
C TYR A 39 6.93 0.79 2.55
N ALA A 40 7.62 1.85 3.02
CA ALA A 40 7.12 3.22 2.92
C ALA A 40 6.82 3.62 1.46
N LYS A 41 7.75 3.34 0.54
CA LYS A 41 7.56 3.60 -0.90
C LYS A 41 6.39 2.82 -1.49
N ARG A 42 6.26 1.52 -1.19
CA ARG A 42 5.15 0.70 -1.68
C ARG A 42 3.80 1.17 -1.16
N THR A 43 3.73 1.56 0.10
CA THR A 43 2.51 2.13 0.70
C THR A 43 2.16 3.46 0.04
N GLU A 44 3.15 4.33 -0.16
CA GLU A 44 2.97 5.61 -0.86
C GLU A 44 2.53 5.41 -2.32
N GLU A 45 3.14 4.50 -3.07
CA GLU A 45 2.73 4.13 -4.43
C GLU A 45 1.30 3.56 -4.48
N GLY A 46 0.95 2.71 -3.51
CA GLY A 46 -0.39 2.13 -3.40
C GLY A 46 -1.45 3.20 -3.20
N TRP A 47 -1.24 4.09 -2.23
CA TRP A 47 -2.14 5.23 -2.00
C TRP A 47 -2.12 6.21 -3.16
N ASN A 48 -0.97 6.47 -3.78
CA ASN A 48 -0.87 7.32 -4.95
C ASN A 48 -1.66 6.76 -6.13
N ARG A 49 -1.69 5.45 -6.39
CA ARG A 49 -2.54 4.89 -7.45
C ARG A 49 -4.03 5.10 -7.17
N ILE A 50 -4.44 4.94 -5.91
CA ILE A 50 -5.84 5.10 -5.50
C ILE A 50 -6.26 6.58 -5.49
N LEU A 51 -5.36 7.46 -5.04
CA LEU A 51 -5.67 8.87 -4.75
C LEU A 51 -5.24 9.85 -5.85
N LYS A 52 -4.32 9.50 -6.77
CA LYS A 52 -3.92 10.38 -7.87
C LYS A 52 -4.98 10.55 -8.95
N GLY A 53 -6.18 9.99 -8.78
CA GLY A 53 -7.31 10.30 -9.64
C GLY A 53 -7.00 10.03 -11.11
N GLU A 54 -6.29 8.93 -11.40
CA GLU A 54 -6.25 8.44 -12.77
C GLU A 54 -7.70 8.23 -13.20
N LYS A 55 -8.12 8.97 -14.24
CA LYS A 55 -9.40 8.76 -14.90
C LYS A 55 -9.38 7.34 -15.48
N HIS A 56 -9.87 6.38 -14.70
CA HIS A 56 -10.08 5.01 -15.16
C HIS A 56 -11.20 4.92 -16.19
N LEU A 57 -12.05 5.95 -16.24
CA LEU A 57 -13.11 6.12 -17.22
C LEU A 57 -12.82 7.39 -18.03
N SER A 58 -12.98 7.29 -19.35
CA SER A 58 -13.14 8.47 -20.18
C SER A 58 -14.36 9.28 -19.72
N ASP A 59 -14.39 10.58 -20.03
CA ASP A 59 -15.52 11.44 -19.68
C ASP A 59 -16.86 10.90 -20.19
N ARG A 60 -16.84 10.21 -21.34
CA ARG A 60 -18.00 9.55 -21.92
C ARG A 60 -18.45 8.35 -21.09
N GLU A 61 -17.52 7.46 -20.73
CA GLU A 61 -17.84 6.28 -19.92
C GLU A 61 -18.31 6.66 -18.51
N ALA A 62 -17.74 7.72 -17.94
CA ALA A 62 -18.18 8.27 -16.67
C ALA A 62 -19.62 8.80 -16.74
N GLU A 63 -19.97 9.52 -17.81
CA GLU A 63 -21.32 10.04 -18.02
C GLU A 63 -22.33 8.91 -18.29
N ASP A 64 -21.95 7.90 -19.06
CA ASP A 64 -22.78 6.73 -19.33
C ASP A 64 -23.03 5.92 -18.03
N MET A 65 -21.99 5.71 -17.21
CA MET A 65 -22.16 5.10 -15.88
C MET A 65 -23.07 5.92 -14.96
N ARG A 66 -22.95 7.26 -14.99
CA ARG A 66 -23.79 8.15 -14.18
C ARG A 66 -25.26 7.99 -14.54
N LYS A 67 -25.59 7.91 -15.83
CA LYS A 67 -26.96 7.70 -16.31
C LYS A 67 -27.51 6.35 -15.88
N ILE A 68 -26.73 5.27 -16.02
CA ILE A 68 -27.13 3.92 -15.59
C ILE A 68 -27.45 3.91 -14.08
N VAL A 69 -26.60 4.54 -13.27
CA VAL A 69 -26.80 4.60 -11.81
C VAL A 69 -28.03 5.43 -11.45
N LEU A 70 -28.29 6.54 -12.15
CA LEU A 70 -29.48 7.36 -11.93
C LEU A 70 -30.77 6.60 -12.24
N GLU A 71 -30.81 5.88 -13.36
CA GLU A 71 -31.97 5.05 -13.73
C GLU A 71 -32.20 3.91 -12.72
N LEU A 72 -31.15 3.21 -12.30
CA LEU A 72 -31.24 2.18 -11.25
C LEU A 72 -31.74 2.74 -9.91
N ARG A 73 -31.36 3.98 -9.57
CA ARG A 73 -31.81 4.65 -8.35
C ARG A 73 -33.30 5.00 -8.43
N LYS A 74 -33.77 5.50 -9.57
CA LYS A 74 -35.19 5.77 -9.82
C LYS A 74 -36.02 4.49 -9.72
N GLU A 75 -35.59 3.41 -10.36
CA GLU A 75 -36.27 2.10 -10.31
C GLU A 75 -36.40 1.58 -8.87
N ARG A 76 -35.41 1.86 -8.02
CA ARG A 76 -35.41 1.46 -6.61
C ARG A 76 -36.04 2.49 -5.67
N GLY A 77 -36.66 3.55 -6.19
CA GLY A 77 -37.39 4.56 -5.40
C GLY A 77 -36.52 5.55 -4.64
N PHE A 78 -35.22 5.63 -4.93
CA PHE A 78 -34.35 6.68 -4.40
C PHE A 78 -34.61 7.98 -5.16
N ARG A 79 -34.82 9.09 -4.43
CA ARG A 79 -34.96 10.43 -5.03
C ARG A 79 -33.59 10.90 -5.53
N GLU A 80 -33.59 11.50 -6.74
CA GLU A 80 -32.41 12.08 -7.41
C GLU A 80 -31.68 13.12 -6.55
#